data_AF-A0A7C7IQ02-F1
#
_entry.id   AF-A0A7C7IQ02-F1
#
_cell.length_a   1.000
_cell.length_b   1.000
_cell.length_c   1.000
_cell.angle_alpha   90.00
_cell.angle_beta   90.00
_cell.angle_gamma   90.00
#
_symmetry.space_group_name_H-M   'P 1'
#
loop_
_entity.id
_entity.type
_entity.pdbx_description
1 polymer ?
#
loop_
_entity_poly.entity_id
_entity_poly.type
_entity_poly.pdbx_seq_one_letter_code
_entity_poly.pdbx_strand_id
1 'polypeptide(L)'
;MILYKFSDLKSKYKVIIQFLSTINYTFTENGNLWFECDAKKLETIINDDADVFDDFTQDNNGFKLTNLNNEILGFIIYPSKENFYENFRRFINSRKPTIVIDEKANSFYGYIDEICFRNEIMVNDKNFFSDILNYSKFEKLWIAEAEKNESENNLFHFIDHHNTSKDSFLLISNRSRAIIKMPFKFKINKATNEIIDSEKNLNNLKTLLEDEKDKTIHFLKNEIIKRSKFNSNNLLKVFWSFDEIYRSAYKSYMIFIEDISLEKLQNEYDEFKREYLKSYSD
;
A
#
# COMPACT_ATOMS: atom_id res chain seq x y z
N MET A 1 -20.04 -10.52 -8.90
CA MET A 1 -20.17 -9.34 -9.76
C MET A 1 -21.45 -8.61 -9.37
N ILE A 2 -21.33 -7.51 -8.61
CA ILE A 2 -22.45 -6.63 -8.26
C ILE A 2 -22.00 -5.23 -8.66
N LEU A 3 -22.67 -4.66 -9.67
CA LEU A 3 -22.60 -3.24 -10.01
C LEU A 3 -23.37 -2.50 -8.92
N TYR A 4 -22.67 -1.90 -7.96
CA TYR A 4 -23.34 -0.97 -7.05
C TYR A 4 -23.72 0.28 -7.83
N LYS A 5 -25.01 0.59 -7.83
CA LYS A 5 -25.52 1.85 -8.36
C LYS A 5 -25.10 2.95 -7.38
N PHE A 6 -25.05 4.20 -7.86
CA PHE A 6 -24.95 5.41 -7.01
C PHE A 6 -26.06 5.54 -5.93
N SER A 7 -26.91 4.53 -5.73
CA SER A 7 -27.91 4.44 -4.68
C SER A 7 -27.34 4.07 -3.31
N ASP A 8 -26.13 3.50 -3.25
CA ASP A 8 -25.63 2.85 -2.03
C ASP A 8 -24.59 3.68 -1.25
N LEU A 9 -24.21 4.86 -1.75
CA LEU A 9 -23.40 5.85 -1.01
C LEU A 9 -24.32 6.76 -0.17
N LYS A 10 -23.90 7.10 1.06
CA LYS A 10 -24.61 8.10 1.88
C LYS A 10 -24.82 9.39 1.08
N SER A 11 -26.00 10.01 1.19
CA SER A 11 -26.43 11.13 0.31
C SER A 11 -25.38 12.22 0.14
N LYS A 12 -24.76 12.66 1.25
CA LYS A 12 -23.74 13.70 1.27
C LYS A 12 -22.53 13.42 0.36
N TYR A 13 -22.06 12.17 0.28
CA TYR A 13 -20.87 11.82 -0.51
C TYR A 13 -21.17 11.81 -2.00
N LYS A 14 -22.41 11.47 -2.37
CA LYS A 14 -22.87 11.50 -3.75
C LYS A 14 -22.91 12.92 -4.30
N VAL A 15 -23.42 13.87 -3.50
CA VAL A 15 -23.49 15.29 -3.84
C VAL A 15 -22.08 15.85 -4.09
N ILE A 16 -21.12 15.51 -3.21
CA ILE A 16 -19.72 15.97 -3.33
C ILE A 16 -19.01 15.37 -4.55
N ILE A 17 -19.24 14.08 -4.85
CA ILE A 17 -18.68 13.47 -6.06
C ILE A 17 -19.26 14.11 -7.32
N GLN A 18 -20.58 14.33 -7.35
CA GLN A 18 -21.24 14.99 -8.46
C GLN A 18 -20.69 16.40 -8.66
N PHE A 19 -20.57 17.17 -7.58
CA PHE A 19 -19.92 18.48 -7.58
C PHE A 19 -18.54 18.43 -8.24
N LEU A 20 -17.63 17.61 -7.70
CA LEU A 20 -16.25 17.48 -8.21
C LEU A 20 -16.19 16.98 -9.65
N SER A 21 -17.18 16.20 -10.11
CA SER A 21 -17.24 15.71 -11.49
C SER A 21 -17.69 16.77 -12.51
N THR A 22 -18.29 17.87 -12.04
CA THR A 22 -18.86 18.93 -12.89
C THR A 22 -18.05 20.22 -12.91
N ILE A 23 -16.98 20.28 -12.12
CA ILE A 23 -16.24 21.49 -11.81
C ILE A 23 -14.81 21.36 -12.29
N ASN A 24 -14.33 22.40 -12.97
CA ASN A 24 -12.92 22.50 -13.29
C ASN A 24 -12.14 22.89 -12.05
N TYR A 25 -10.95 22.32 -11.87
CA TYR A 25 -10.09 22.68 -10.75
C TYR A 25 -8.69 23.06 -11.24
N THR A 26 -8.07 24.01 -10.55
CA THR A 26 -6.71 24.49 -10.84
C THR A 26 -5.94 24.67 -9.55
N PHE A 27 -4.61 24.52 -9.59
CA PHE A 27 -3.77 24.86 -8.46
C PHE A 27 -3.28 26.30 -8.56
N THR A 28 -3.45 27.07 -7.49
CA THR A 28 -2.82 28.39 -7.36
C THR A 28 -1.30 28.24 -7.21
N GLU A 29 -0.53 29.30 -7.49
CA GLU A 29 0.94 29.32 -7.34
C GLU A 29 1.42 28.92 -5.93
N ASN A 30 0.56 29.10 -4.92
CA ASN A 30 0.82 28.72 -3.53
C ASN A 30 0.36 27.30 -3.18
N GLY A 31 -0.01 26.48 -4.16
CA GLY A 31 -0.45 25.09 -3.99
C GLY A 31 -1.91 24.91 -3.58
N ASN A 32 -2.67 25.99 -3.33
CA ASN A 32 -4.09 25.85 -2.98
C ASN A 32 -4.88 25.30 -4.18
N LEU A 33 -5.87 24.44 -3.90
CA LEU A 33 -6.81 23.95 -4.90
C LEU A 33 -7.93 24.98 -5.07
N TRP A 34 -8.13 25.43 -6.30
CA TRP A 34 -9.20 26.32 -6.72
C TRP A 34 -10.22 25.53 -7.54
N PHE A 35 -11.50 25.70 -7.23
CA PHE A 35 -12.60 25.14 -8.00
C PHE A 35 -13.30 26.26 -8.76
N GLU A 36 -13.28 26.19 -10.08
CA GLU A 36 -13.99 27.13 -10.95
C GLU A 36 -15.43 26.62 -11.17
N CYS A 37 -16.40 27.34 -10.62
CA CYS A 37 -17.81 26.99 -10.71
C CYS A 37 -18.68 28.24 -10.88
N ASP A 38 -19.73 28.12 -11.70
CA ASP A 38 -20.80 29.12 -11.77
C ASP A 38 -21.61 29.09 -10.46
N ALA A 39 -21.71 30.24 -9.79
CA ALA A 39 -22.41 30.42 -8.52
C ALA A 39 -23.82 29.81 -8.49
N LYS A 40 -24.56 29.81 -9.62
CA LYS A 40 -25.91 29.23 -9.68
C LYS A 40 -25.95 27.69 -9.65
N LYS A 41 -24.99 27.04 -10.31
CA LYS A 41 -24.86 25.57 -10.25
C LYS A 41 -24.54 25.11 -8.84
N LEU A 42 -23.78 25.94 -8.14
CA LEU A 42 -23.32 25.71 -6.81
C LEU A 42 -24.42 25.90 -5.77
N GLU A 43 -25.22 26.98 -5.85
CA GLU A 43 -26.42 27.16 -5.02
C GLU A 43 -27.38 25.96 -5.11
N THR A 44 -27.52 25.37 -6.30
CA THR A 44 -28.37 24.19 -6.51
C THR A 44 -27.82 22.96 -5.77
N ILE A 45 -26.50 22.81 -5.69
CA ILE A 45 -25.81 21.69 -5.01
C ILE A 45 -25.75 21.91 -3.49
N ILE A 46 -25.57 23.15 -3.05
CA ILE A 46 -25.49 23.55 -1.63
C ILE A 46 -26.88 23.51 -0.97
N ASN A 47 -27.94 23.90 -1.68
CA ASN A 47 -29.30 23.88 -1.13
C ASN A 47 -29.79 22.48 -0.73
N ASP A 48 -29.18 21.42 -1.27
CA ASP A 48 -29.48 20.04 -0.92
C ASP A 48 -28.71 19.54 0.34
N ASP A 49 -27.64 20.23 0.78
CA ASP A 49 -26.80 19.86 1.94
C ASP A 49 -25.92 21.06 2.41
N ALA A 50 -26.54 22.12 2.98
CA ALA A 50 -25.87 23.40 3.24
C ALA A 50 -24.71 23.34 4.25
N ASP A 51 -24.82 22.49 5.28
CA ASP A 51 -23.82 22.32 6.35
C ASP A 51 -22.48 21.78 5.86
N VAL A 52 -22.42 21.31 4.61
CA VAL A 52 -21.23 20.73 4.02
C VAL A 52 -20.24 21.86 3.69
N PHE A 53 -20.66 23.02 3.16
CA PHE A 53 -19.75 23.97 2.51
C PHE A 53 -19.23 25.13 3.39
N ASP A 54 -19.34 25.04 4.71
CA ASP A 54 -18.92 26.11 5.63
C ASP A 54 -17.40 26.40 5.61
N ASP A 55 -16.58 25.46 5.16
CA ASP A 55 -15.10 25.58 5.12
C ASP A 55 -14.54 26.29 3.88
N PHE A 56 -15.38 26.72 2.94
CA PHE A 56 -14.90 27.34 1.69
C PHE A 56 -14.86 28.86 1.76
N THR A 57 -13.78 29.45 1.25
CA THR A 57 -13.75 30.89 0.94
C THR A 57 -14.29 31.11 -0.47
N GLN A 58 -15.45 31.75 -0.57
CA GLN A 58 -16.12 32.07 -1.83
C GLN A 58 -15.61 33.39 -2.41
N ASP A 59 -15.37 33.42 -3.71
CA ASP A 59 -15.34 34.65 -4.52
C ASP A 59 -16.33 34.48 -5.69
N ASN A 60 -16.64 35.56 -6.41
CA ASN A 60 -17.64 35.63 -7.47
C ASN A 60 -17.46 34.59 -8.61
N ASN A 61 -16.29 33.95 -8.71
CA ASN A 61 -15.94 33.01 -9.80
C ASN A 61 -15.48 31.61 -9.31
N GLY A 62 -15.58 31.29 -8.02
CA GLY A 62 -15.14 29.97 -7.54
C GLY A 62 -14.86 29.87 -6.05
N PHE A 63 -14.26 28.74 -5.65
CA PHE A 63 -13.99 28.37 -4.26
C PHE A 63 -12.53 28.01 -4.05
N LYS A 64 -11.94 28.53 -2.97
CA LYS A 64 -10.56 28.24 -2.59
C LYS A 64 -10.50 27.24 -1.42
N LEU A 65 -9.70 26.19 -1.58
CA LEU A 65 -9.27 25.33 -0.49
C LEU A 65 -7.90 25.76 0.00
N THR A 66 -7.85 26.35 1.18
CA THR A 66 -6.64 26.95 1.77
C THR A 66 -5.75 25.96 2.52
N ASN A 67 -6.20 24.72 2.75
CA ASN A 67 -5.43 23.71 3.47
C ASN A 67 -5.39 22.37 2.72
N LEU A 68 -4.35 22.18 1.90
CA LEU A 68 -4.02 20.88 1.33
C LEU A 68 -3.76 19.86 2.45
N ASN A 69 -4.32 18.66 2.30
CA ASN A 69 -4.27 17.57 3.28
C ASN A 69 -5.07 17.78 4.57
N ASN A 70 -5.96 18.79 4.68
CA ASN A 70 -6.97 18.81 5.74
C ASN A 70 -8.26 18.13 5.28
N GLU A 71 -9.03 17.66 6.25
CA GLU A 71 -10.34 17.07 6.00
C GLU A 71 -11.27 18.18 5.53
N ILE A 72 -11.85 18.01 4.35
CA ILE A 72 -12.79 18.93 3.72
C ILE A 72 -14.02 18.10 3.39
N LEU A 73 -15.18 18.45 3.94
CA LEU A 73 -16.42 17.68 3.75
C LEU A 73 -16.35 16.22 4.19
N GLY A 74 -15.44 15.90 5.13
CA GLY A 74 -15.15 14.53 5.53
C GLY A 74 -14.17 13.78 4.61
N PHE A 75 -13.57 14.45 3.63
CA PHE A 75 -12.58 13.89 2.71
C PHE A 75 -11.17 14.40 2.95
N ILE A 76 -10.18 13.52 2.80
CA ILE A 76 -8.79 13.91 2.59
C ILE A 76 -8.57 14.11 1.09
N ILE A 77 -8.15 15.31 0.68
CA ILE A 77 -7.88 15.63 -0.73
C ILE A 77 -6.38 15.71 -0.95
N TYR A 78 -5.88 14.87 -1.87
CA TYR A 78 -4.50 14.89 -2.35
C TYR A 78 -4.43 15.61 -3.70
N PRO A 79 -3.53 16.59 -3.86
CA PRO A 79 -3.46 17.42 -5.04
C PRO A 79 -2.91 16.70 -6.29
N SER A 80 -2.21 15.59 -6.09
CA SER A 80 -1.66 14.78 -7.17
C SER A 80 -1.47 13.33 -6.75
N LYS A 81 -1.30 12.44 -7.73
CA LYS A 81 -0.91 11.04 -7.51
C LYS A 81 0.41 10.96 -6.75
N GLU A 82 1.40 11.77 -7.12
CA GLU A 82 2.70 11.82 -6.47
C GLU A 82 2.56 12.21 -5.00
N ASN A 83 1.78 13.25 -4.69
CA ASN A 83 1.56 13.67 -3.31
C ASN A 83 0.86 12.59 -2.48
N PHE A 84 -0.10 11.88 -3.07
CA PHE A 84 -0.74 10.71 -2.46
C PHE A 84 0.27 9.61 -2.15
N TYR A 85 1.14 9.25 -3.10
CA TYR A 85 2.15 8.20 -2.91
C TYR A 85 3.22 8.56 -1.85
N GLU A 86 3.53 9.85 -1.69
CA GLU A 86 4.43 10.32 -0.63
C GLU A 86 3.80 10.23 0.76
N ASN A 87 2.46 10.27 0.83
CA ASN A 87 1.69 10.33 2.07
C ASN A 87 0.76 9.11 2.26
N PHE A 88 1.00 8.02 1.53
CA PHE A 88 0.10 6.85 1.50
C PHE A 88 -0.14 6.23 2.87
N ARG A 89 0.82 6.34 3.80
CA ARG A 89 0.69 5.91 5.19
C ARG A 89 -0.47 6.59 5.90
N ARG A 90 -0.67 7.90 5.66
CA ARG A 90 -1.76 8.67 6.24
C ARG A 90 -3.11 8.18 5.72
N PHE A 91 -3.19 7.85 4.43
CA PHE A 91 -4.38 7.24 3.84
C PHE A 91 -4.69 5.89 4.50
N ILE A 92 -3.71 4.98 4.57
CA ILE A 92 -3.87 3.65 5.19
C ILE A 92 -4.31 3.73 6.65
N ASN A 93 -3.75 4.65 7.43
CA ASN A 93 -4.02 4.77 8.86
C ASN A 93 -5.35 5.46 9.16
N SER A 94 -5.73 6.46 8.36
CA SER A 94 -6.95 7.25 8.62
C SER A 94 -8.23 6.52 8.19
N ARG A 95 -8.17 5.68 7.15
CA ARG A 95 -9.34 5.06 6.49
C ARG A 95 -10.47 6.06 6.16
N LYS A 96 -10.14 7.34 6.07
CA LYS A 96 -11.11 8.39 5.77
C LYS A 96 -11.45 8.38 4.28
N PRO A 97 -12.65 8.84 3.90
CA PRO A 97 -12.96 9.20 2.53
C PRO A 97 -11.81 10.00 1.92
N THR A 98 -11.35 9.62 0.73
CA THR A 98 -10.14 10.18 0.13
C THR A 98 -10.37 10.48 -1.35
N ILE A 99 -9.88 11.62 -1.81
CA ILE A 99 -9.86 12.01 -3.22
C ILE A 99 -8.42 12.31 -3.62
N VAL A 100 -8.01 11.83 -4.79
CA VAL A 100 -6.71 12.10 -5.39
C VAL A 100 -6.94 12.72 -6.76
N ILE A 101 -6.45 13.94 -6.92
CA ILE A 101 -6.58 14.70 -8.16
C ILE A 101 -5.52 14.25 -9.19
N ASP A 102 -5.93 14.15 -10.46
CA ASP A 102 -5.07 13.94 -11.63
C ASP A 102 -5.31 15.09 -12.61
N GLU A 103 -4.60 16.19 -12.37
CA GLU A 103 -4.67 17.42 -13.16
C GLU A 103 -4.38 17.17 -14.64
N LYS A 104 -3.40 16.30 -14.95
CA LYS A 104 -3.00 16.01 -16.34
C LYS A 104 -4.13 15.38 -17.15
N ALA A 105 -4.93 14.53 -16.51
CA ALA A 105 -6.04 13.84 -17.13
C ALA A 105 -7.39 14.51 -16.88
N ASN A 106 -7.42 15.70 -16.24
CA ASN A 106 -8.63 16.34 -15.75
C ASN A 106 -9.60 15.37 -15.04
N SER A 107 -9.02 14.44 -14.25
CA SER A 107 -9.77 13.38 -13.59
C SER A 107 -9.38 13.24 -12.12
N PHE A 108 -10.16 12.51 -11.33
CA PHE A 108 -9.82 12.20 -9.95
C PHE A 108 -10.17 10.77 -9.58
N TYR A 109 -9.45 10.24 -8.58
CA TYR A 109 -9.67 8.93 -7.97
C TYR A 109 -10.28 9.14 -6.59
N GLY A 110 -11.33 8.40 -6.27
CA GLY A 110 -11.98 8.46 -4.97
C GLY A 110 -12.00 7.11 -4.26
N TYR A 111 -11.91 7.14 -2.92
CA TYR A 111 -12.04 6.01 -2.03
C TYR A 111 -13.00 6.37 -0.90
N ILE A 112 -14.18 5.75 -0.83
CA ILE A 112 -15.21 6.02 0.19
C ILE A 112 -15.85 4.70 0.58
N ASP A 113 -16.01 4.46 1.89
CA ASP A 113 -16.69 3.27 2.40
C ASP A 113 -16.20 1.96 1.72
N GLU A 114 -14.88 1.87 1.54
CA GLU A 114 -14.18 0.74 0.88
C GLU A 114 -14.42 0.58 -0.64
N ILE A 115 -15.04 1.57 -1.27
CA ILE A 115 -15.33 1.59 -2.69
C ILE A 115 -14.39 2.58 -3.40
N CYS A 116 -13.72 2.09 -4.46
CA CYS A 116 -12.88 2.89 -5.35
C CYS A 116 -13.70 3.40 -6.56
N PHE A 117 -13.48 4.64 -7.00
CA PHE A 117 -14.13 5.19 -8.19
C PHE A 117 -13.26 6.25 -8.91
N ARG A 118 -13.65 6.60 -10.15
CA ARG A 118 -13.04 7.63 -11.00
C ARG A 118 -14.15 8.46 -11.67
N ASN A 119 -13.91 9.75 -11.92
CA ASN A 119 -14.93 10.69 -12.42
C ASN A 119 -15.18 10.66 -13.93
N GLU A 120 -14.21 10.27 -14.77
CA GLU A 120 -14.46 10.00 -16.18
C GLU A 120 -15.06 8.60 -16.35
N ILE A 121 -16.13 8.52 -17.16
CA ILE A 121 -16.93 7.35 -17.58
C ILE A 121 -16.38 6.03 -17.06
N MET A 122 -17.20 5.33 -16.26
CA MET A 122 -17.06 4.01 -15.63
C MET A 122 -16.28 2.94 -16.44
N VAL A 123 -15.00 3.17 -16.71
CA VAL A 123 -14.06 2.16 -17.14
C VAL A 123 -13.45 1.63 -15.85
N ASN A 124 -13.58 0.32 -15.65
CA ASN A 124 -13.19 -0.46 -14.48
C ASN A 124 -11.69 -0.35 -14.14
N ASP A 125 -11.17 0.83 -13.84
CA ASP A 125 -9.82 1.00 -13.33
C ASP A 125 -9.84 0.85 -11.80
N LYS A 126 -10.11 -0.39 -11.37
CA LYS A 126 -10.15 -0.81 -9.95
C LYS A 126 -8.80 -0.67 -9.25
N ASN A 127 -7.75 -0.24 -9.96
CA ASN A 127 -6.38 -0.55 -9.58
C ASN A 127 -5.63 0.58 -8.88
N PHE A 128 -6.13 1.83 -8.88
CA PHE A 128 -5.36 2.94 -8.32
C PHE A 128 -5.08 2.78 -6.81
N PHE A 129 -6.12 2.52 -6.00
CA PHE A 129 -5.95 2.27 -4.57
C PHE A 129 -5.60 0.81 -4.26
N SER A 130 -5.95 -0.13 -5.15
CA SER A 130 -5.81 -1.57 -4.92
C SER A 130 -4.38 -1.96 -4.57
N ASP A 131 -3.41 -1.45 -5.31
CA ASP A 131 -2.00 -1.76 -5.09
C ASP A 131 -1.50 -1.36 -3.70
N ILE A 132 -1.89 -0.16 -3.24
CA ILE A 132 -1.50 0.33 -1.92
C ILE A 132 -2.23 -0.44 -0.81
N LEU A 133 -3.51 -0.75 -1.01
CA LEU A 133 -4.29 -1.54 -0.07
C LEU A 133 -3.76 -2.96 0.05
N ASN A 134 -3.41 -3.60 -1.07
CA ASN A 134 -2.81 -4.92 -1.11
C ASN A 134 -1.41 -4.91 -0.49
N TYR A 135 -0.60 -3.90 -0.79
CA TYR A 135 0.70 -3.70 -0.14
C TYR A 135 0.57 -3.54 1.38
N SER A 136 -0.39 -2.72 1.85
CA SER A 136 -0.62 -2.54 3.28
C SER A 136 -1.04 -3.85 3.98
N LYS A 137 -1.85 -4.68 3.31
CA LYS A 137 -2.20 -6.01 3.83
C LYS A 137 -0.98 -6.94 3.85
N PHE A 138 -0.18 -6.93 2.79
CA PHE A 138 1.05 -7.72 2.69
C PHE A 138 2.05 -7.36 3.80
N GLU A 139 2.23 -6.07 4.04
CA GLU A 139 3.09 -5.56 5.09
C GLU A 139 2.61 -5.96 6.49
N LYS A 140 1.30 -5.93 6.76
CA LYS A 140 0.74 -6.41 8.03
C LYS A 140 1.03 -7.89 8.26
N LEU A 141 0.93 -8.71 7.22
CA LEU A 141 1.31 -10.13 7.31
C LEU A 141 2.81 -10.29 7.59
N TRP A 142 3.64 -9.44 6.99
CA TRP A 142 5.08 -9.42 7.23
C TRP A 142 5.43 -9.07 8.68
N ILE A 143 4.78 -8.05 9.24
CA ILE A 143 4.95 -7.65 10.65
C ILE A 143 4.48 -8.76 11.58
N ALA A 144 3.28 -9.30 11.35
CA ALA A 144 2.72 -10.36 12.19
C ALA A 144 3.60 -11.61 12.22
N GLU A 145 4.20 -11.99 11.08
CA GLU A 145 5.14 -13.11 11.03
C GLU A 145 6.42 -12.83 11.82
N ALA A 146 6.94 -11.60 11.77
CA ALA A 146 8.10 -11.23 12.56
C ALA A 146 7.83 -11.25 14.07
N GLU A 147 6.64 -10.78 14.50
CA GLU A 147 6.22 -10.75 15.90
C GLU A 147 5.99 -12.16 16.48
N LYS A 148 5.45 -13.10 15.68
CA LYS A 148 5.31 -14.51 16.10
C LYS A 148 6.65 -15.12 16.50
N ASN A 149 7.71 -14.88 15.73
CA ASN A 149 9.06 -15.42 16.00
C ASN A 149 9.68 -14.88 17.30
N GLU A 150 9.40 -13.65 17.70
CA GLU A 150 9.90 -13.13 18.99
C GLU A 150 9.29 -13.87 20.19
N SER A 151 8.09 -14.42 20.01
CA SER A 151 7.34 -15.14 21.05
C SER A 151 7.57 -16.66 21.04
N GLU A 152 7.77 -17.24 19.86
CA GLU A 152 7.94 -18.67 19.68
C GLU A 152 9.42 -18.97 19.40
N ASN A 153 10.10 -19.58 20.36
CA ASN A 153 11.51 -19.98 20.27
C ASN A 153 11.73 -21.16 19.27
N ASN A 154 10.88 -21.26 18.26
CA ASN A 154 10.71 -22.37 17.34
C ASN A 154 11.27 -22.07 15.95
N LEU A 155 11.47 -23.17 15.24
CA LEU A 155 12.39 -23.35 14.12
C LEU A 155 11.82 -22.90 12.78
N PHE A 156 12.68 -22.24 11.99
CA PHE A 156 12.53 -21.88 10.56
C PHE A 156 11.43 -20.84 10.18
N HIS A 157 11.44 -19.67 10.82
CA HIS A 157 10.73 -18.49 10.31
C HIS A 157 11.46 -17.82 9.16
N PHE A 158 10.76 -17.14 8.24
CA PHE A 158 11.42 -16.42 7.13
C PHE A 158 11.86 -14.99 7.48
N ILE A 159 11.46 -14.44 8.63
CA ILE A 159 11.93 -13.14 9.17
C ILE A 159 12.53 -13.38 10.56
N ASP A 160 13.73 -12.88 10.82
CA ASP A 160 14.46 -13.17 12.06
C ASP A 160 14.16 -12.18 13.19
N HIS A 161 13.96 -10.90 12.86
CA HIS A 161 13.63 -9.85 13.83
C HIS A 161 13.09 -8.61 13.12
N HIS A 162 12.22 -7.86 13.81
CA HIS A 162 11.65 -6.60 13.36
C HIS A 162 12.08 -5.46 14.28
N ASN A 163 12.90 -4.54 13.77
CA ASN A 163 13.25 -3.32 14.50
C ASN A 163 12.24 -2.23 14.16
N THR A 164 11.30 -2.02 15.08
CA THR A 164 10.23 -1.01 14.97
C THR A 164 10.76 0.42 14.92
N SER A 165 11.85 0.73 15.61
CA SER A 165 12.44 2.08 15.61
C SER A 165 13.07 2.47 14.28
N LYS A 166 13.61 1.48 13.56
CA LYS A 166 14.31 1.65 12.27
C LYS A 166 13.41 1.28 11.08
N ASP A 167 12.15 0.91 11.32
CA ASP A 167 11.18 0.41 10.33
C ASP A 167 11.84 -0.63 9.39
N SER A 168 12.46 -1.66 9.97
CA SER A 168 13.25 -2.62 9.21
C SER A 168 13.24 -4.04 9.76
N PHE A 169 13.40 -5.00 8.85
CA PHE A 169 13.41 -6.42 9.14
C PHE A 169 14.81 -6.99 8.90
N LEU A 170 15.30 -7.77 9.86
CA LEU A 170 16.52 -8.54 9.72
C LEU A 170 16.17 -9.96 9.25
N LEU A 171 16.83 -10.39 8.18
CA LEU A 171 16.78 -11.74 7.65
C LEU A 171 18.19 -12.33 7.68
N ILE A 172 18.32 -13.54 8.22
CA ILE A 172 19.57 -14.25 8.44
C ILE A 172 19.45 -15.67 7.86
N SER A 173 20.42 -16.04 7.04
CA SER A 173 20.67 -17.40 6.55
C SER A 173 22.06 -17.84 6.99
N ASN A 174 22.36 -19.14 6.88
CA ASN A 174 23.65 -19.74 7.26
C ASN A 174 24.89 -19.05 6.66
N ARG A 175 24.73 -18.28 5.56
CA ARG A 175 25.85 -17.64 4.86
C ARG A 175 25.66 -16.16 4.56
N SER A 176 24.50 -15.60 4.88
CA SER A 176 24.20 -14.22 4.49
C SER A 176 23.07 -13.61 5.29
N ARG A 177 23.06 -12.28 5.33
CA ARG A 177 21.98 -11.50 5.93
C ARG A 177 21.48 -10.45 4.97
N ALA A 178 20.25 -10.02 5.20
CA ALA A 178 19.64 -8.86 4.56
C ALA A 178 18.91 -8.03 5.61
N ILE A 179 19.02 -6.70 5.48
CA ILE A 179 18.15 -5.76 6.20
C ILE A 179 17.17 -5.22 5.17
N ILE A 180 15.90 -5.55 5.33
CA ILE A 180 14.81 -5.09 4.45
C ILE A 180 14.13 -3.90 5.12
N LYS A 181 14.21 -2.72 4.49
CA LYS A 181 13.60 -1.50 5.02
C LYS A 181 12.15 -1.37 4.56
N MET A 182 11.27 -0.88 5.43
CA MET A 182 9.95 -0.43 5.03
C MET A 182 10.08 0.87 4.21
N PRO A 183 9.29 1.05 3.15
CA PRO A 183 9.27 2.27 2.37
C PRO A 183 8.58 3.40 3.15
N PHE A 184 9.23 4.56 3.20
CA PHE A 184 8.58 5.82 3.59
C PHE A 184 7.60 6.34 2.52
N LYS A 185 7.94 6.12 1.24
CA LYS A 185 7.15 6.56 0.09
C LYS A 185 6.76 5.36 -0.77
N PHE A 186 5.53 5.33 -1.25
CA PHE A 186 5.11 4.34 -2.23
C PHE A 186 5.70 4.69 -3.60
N LYS A 187 6.42 3.77 -4.21
CA LYS A 187 6.94 3.95 -5.58
C LYS A 187 6.25 2.95 -6.49
N ILE A 188 5.49 3.47 -7.45
CA ILE A 188 4.91 2.65 -8.52
C ILE A 188 6.04 1.90 -9.21
N ASN A 189 5.85 0.61 -9.43
CA ASN A 189 6.79 -0.13 -10.26
C ASN A 189 6.60 0.28 -11.73
N LYS A 190 7.55 1.06 -12.25
CA LYS A 190 7.59 1.46 -13.67
C LYS A 190 8.52 0.57 -14.50
N ALA A 191 9.18 -0.41 -13.87
CA ALA A 191 10.32 -1.12 -14.46
C ALA A 191 9.93 -2.37 -15.26
N THR A 192 8.68 -2.83 -15.19
CA THR A 192 8.22 -4.02 -15.91
C THR A 192 7.07 -3.63 -16.85
N ASN A 193 7.19 -3.96 -18.14
CA ASN A 193 6.06 -3.95 -19.07
C ASN A 193 4.99 -5.00 -18.71
N GLU A 194 5.29 -5.87 -17.73
CA GLU A 194 4.36 -6.82 -17.15
C GLU A 194 3.48 -6.11 -16.12
N ILE A 195 2.16 -6.27 -16.28
CA ILE A 195 1.16 -5.85 -15.29
C ILE A 195 1.40 -6.68 -14.03
N ILE A 196 1.88 -6.04 -12.96
CA ILE A 196 2.09 -6.71 -11.69
C ILE A 196 0.75 -6.92 -11.00
N ASP A 197 0.43 -8.19 -10.73
CA ASP A 197 -0.78 -8.57 -10.01
C ASP A 197 -0.54 -8.48 -8.49
N SER A 198 -0.87 -7.31 -7.93
CA SER A 198 -0.71 -7.02 -6.50
C SER A 198 -1.59 -7.91 -5.61
N GLU A 199 -2.76 -8.32 -6.11
CA GLU A 199 -3.67 -9.22 -5.41
C GLU A 199 -3.11 -10.64 -5.36
N LYS A 200 -2.57 -11.14 -6.48
CA LYS A 200 -1.87 -12.44 -6.52
C LYS A 200 -0.68 -12.47 -5.57
N ASN A 201 0.15 -11.43 -5.55
CA ASN A 201 1.30 -11.37 -4.63
C ASN A 201 0.87 -11.44 -3.16
N LEU A 202 -0.20 -10.73 -2.79
CA LEU A 202 -0.79 -10.83 -1.45
C LEU A 202 -1.32 -12.23 -1.16
N ASN A 203 -2.08 -12.82 -2.08
CA ASN A 203 -2.71 -14.13 -1.89
C ASN A 203 -1.68 -15.27 -1.82
N ASN A 204 -0.60 -15.20 -2.59
CA ASN A 204 0.52 -16.13 -2.48
C ASN A 204 1.11 -16.11 -1.06
N LEU A 205 1.36 -14.91 -0.50
CA LEU A 205 1.90 -14.80 0.86
C LEU A 205 0.91 -15.34 1.91
N LYS A 206 -0.38 -15.02 1.79
CA LYS A 206 -1.41 -15.55 2.70
C LYS A 206 -1.44 -17.07 2.68
N THR A 207 -1.51 -17.67 1.50
CA THR A 207 -1.60 -19.12 1.33
C THR A 207 -0.39 -19.80 1.96
N LEU A 208 0.82 -19.26 1.72
CA LEU A 208 2.07 -19.74 2.33
C LEU A 208 2.07 -19.68 3.86
N LEU A 209 1.45 -18.65 4.44
CA LEU A 209 1.38 -18.46 5.90
C LEU A 209 0.29 -19.31 6.56
N GLU A 210 -0.75 -19.69 5.82
CA GLU A 210 -1.88 -20.48 6.31
C GLU A 210 -1.65 -21.99 6.16
N ASP A 211 -0.85 -22.44 5.19
CA ASP A 211 -0.54 -23.85 4.96
C ASP A 211 0.72 -24.30 5.73
N GLU A 212 0.53 -24.83 6.94
CA GLU A 212 1.61 -25.38 7.78
C GLU A 212 2.39 -26.54 7.12
N LYS A 213 1.79 -27.20 6.11
CA LYS A 213 2.43 -28.27 5.37
C LYS A 213 3.34 -27.74 4.26
N ASP A 214 3.14 -26.51 3.81
CA ASP A 214 3.99 -25.90 2.79
C ASP A 214 5.34 -25.47 3.39
N LYS A 215 6.35 -26.33 3.20
CA LYS A 215 7.73 -26.05 3.64
C LYS A 215 8.47 -25.06 2.73
N THR A 216 7.85 -24.56 1.66
CA THR A 216 8.41 -23.52 0.79
C THR A 216 8.75 -22.25 1.57
N ILE A 217 8.00 -21.97 2.64
CA ILE A 217 8.22 -20.80 3.50
C ILE A 217 9.65 -20.73 4.05
N HIS A 218 10.27 -21.88 4.33
CA HIS A 218 11.65 -21.97 4.83
C HIS A 218 12.70 -21.54 3.77
N PHE A 219 12.36 -21.64 2.48
CA PHE A 219 13.23 -21.26 1.36
C PHE A 219 13.04 -19.80 0.94
N LEU A 220 11.91 -19.17 1.28
CA LEU A 220 11.63 -17.76 0.96
C LEU A 220 12.75 -16.85 1.46
N LYS A 221 13.20 -17.05 2.70
CA LYS A 221 14.24 -16.21 3.32
C LYS A 221 15.50 -16.14 2.47
N ASN A 222 15.98 -17.29 2.00
CA ASN A 222 17.19 -17.38 1.20
C ASN A 222 17.04 -16.66 -0.14
N GLU A 223 15.88 -16.80 -0.79
CA GLU A 223 15.59 -16.12 -2.06
C GLU A 223 15.44 -14.60 -1.89
N ILE A 224 14.86 -14.14 -0.78
CA ILE A 224 14.78 -12.72 -0.44
C ILE A 224 16.19 -12.16 -0.21
N ILE A 225 17.01 -12.81 0.63
CA ILE A 225 18.39 -12.37 0.92
C ILE A 225 19.24 -12.36 -0.36
N LYS A 226 19.09 -13.36 -1.23
CA LYS A 226 19.82 -13.41 -2.50
C LYS A 226 19.49 -12.22 -3.40
N ARG A 227 18.21 -11.89 -3.56
CA ARG A 227 17.77 -10.74 -4.38
C ARG A 227 18.14 -9.40 -3.76
N SER A 228 18.17 -9.31 -2.44
CA SER A 228 18.55 -8.10 -1.71
C SER A 228 20.01 -7.67 -2.00
N LYS A 229 20.91 -8.60 -2.34
CA LYS A 229 22.30 -8.26 -2.68
C LYS A 229 22.45 -7.45 -3.97
N PHE A 230 21.48 -7.54 -4.88
CA PHE A 230 21.55 -6.93 -6.23
C PHE A 230 20.64 -5.72 -6.39
N ASN A 231 19.73 -5.47 -5.44
CA ASN A 231 18.72 -4.42 -5.51
C ASN A 231 18.67 -3.60 -4.22
N SER A 232 18.11 -2.40 -4.25
CA SER A 232 17.83 -1.65 -3.02
C SER A 232 16.90 -2.46 -2.09
N ASN A 233 17.35 -2.78 -0.88
CA ASN A 233 16.59 -3.57 0.10
C ASN A 233 15.36 -2.83 0.63
N ASN A 234 14.22 -3.01 -0.03
CA ASN A 234 12.96 -2.38 0.34
C ASN A 234 11.82 -3.40 0.25
N LEU A 235 10.98 -3.45 1.30
CA LEU A 235 9.83 -4.35 1.38
C LEU A 235 8.86 -4.19 0.18
N LEU A 236 8.72 -2.97 -0.35
CA LEU A 236 7.92 -2.73 -1.55
C LEU A 236 8.45 -3.47 -2.78
N LYS A 237 9.77 -3.59 -2.92
CA LYS A 237 10.35 -4.37 -4.02
C LYS A 237 10.16 -5.87 -3.82
N VAL A 238 10.23 -6.34 -2.57
CA VAL A 238 9.90 -7.73 -2.23
C VAL A 238 8.45 -8.03 -2.60
N PHE A 239 7.52 -7.13 -2.26
CA PHE A 239 6.12 -7.22 -2.66
C PHE A 239 5.95 -7.29 -4.18
N TRP A 240 6.58 -6.38 -4.92
CA TRP A 240 6.45 -6.35 -6.38
C TRP A 240 6.99 -7.60 -7.09
N SER A 241 8.01 -8.25 -6.52
CA SER A 241 8.62 -9.45 -7.08
C SER A 241 8.20 -10.73 -6.35
N PHE A 242 7.12 -10.70 -5.56
CA PHE A 242 6.81 -11.80 -4.65
C PHE A 242 6.50 -13.11 -5.38
N ASP A 243 5.75 -13.08 -6.50
CA ASP A 243 5.49 -14.28 -7.32
C ASP A 243 6.78 -14.94 -7.83
N GLU A 244 7.77 -14.15 -8.26
CA GLU A 244 9.06 -14.69 -8.68
C GLU A 244 9.87 -15.26 -7.50
N ILE A 245 9.79 -14.59 -6.34
CA ILE A 245 10.42 -15.05 -5.10
C ILE A 245 9.84 -16.39 -4.70
N TYR A 246 8.52 -16.49 -4.65
CA TYR A 246 7.79 -17.71 -4.34
C TYR A 246 8.15 -18.85 -5.30
N ARG A 247 8.08 -18.63 -6.62
CA ARG A 247 8.45 -19.65 -7.62
C ARG A 247 9.88 -20.16 -7.47
N SER A 248 10.80 -19.25 -7.15
CA SER A 248 12.21 -19.60 -6.93
C SER A 248 12.38 -20.41 -5.64
N ALA A 249 11.69 -20.01 -4.56
CA ALA A 249 11.71 -20.71 -3.29
C ALA A 249 11.10 -22.11 -3.43
N TYR A 250 9.99 -22.25 -4.15
CA TYR A 250 9.35 -23.52 -4.43
C TYR A 250 10.28 -24.46 -5.21
N LYS A 251 10.98 -23.94 -6.23
CA LYS A 251 11.99 -24.72 -6.94
C LYS A 251 13.12 -25.20 -6.02
N SER A 252 13.62 -24.33 -5.15
CA SER A 252 14.64 -24.68 -4.17
C SER A 252 14.15 -25.73 -3.17
N TYR A 253 12.88 -25.64 -2.74
CA TYR A 253 12.24 -26.65 -1.90
C TYR A 253 12.17 -28.01 -2.58
N MET A 254 11.72 -28.07 -3.84
CA MET A 254 11.65 -29.32 -4.61
C MET A 254 13.03 -29.99 -4.77
N ILE A 255 14.08 -29.20 -4.99
CA ILE A 255 15.47 -29.70 -5.05
C ILE A 255 15.93 -30.20 -3.68
N PHE A 256 15.56 -29.51 -2.59
CA PHE A 256 15.98 -29.86 -1.23
C PHE A 256 15.37 -31.18 -0.73
N ILE A 257 14.14 -31.52 -1.14
CA ILE A 257 13.55 -32.84 -0.82
C ILE A 257 14.42 -33.99 -1.36
N GLU A 258 15.26 -33.73 -2.35
CA GLU A 258 16.17 -34.71 -2.96
C GLU A 258 17.58 -34.73 -2.31
N ASP A 259 17.95 -33.76 -1.46
CA ASP A 259 19.33 -33.62 -0.93
C ASP A 259 19.43 -33.11 0.54
N ILE A 260 19.85 -34.00 1.45
CA ILE A 260 20.51 -33.78 2.78
C ILE A 260 19.64 -33.55 4.06
N SER A 261 20.15 -34.11 5.18
CA SER A 261 19.67 -34.06 6.57
C SER A 261 19.58 -32.64 7.18
N LEU A 262 18.40 -32.30 7.70
CA LEU A 262 17.98 -31.00 8.27
C LEU A 262 18.77 -30.57 9.53
N GLU A 263 19.27 -31.51 10.33
CA GLU A 263 19.87 -31.22 11.65
C GLU A 263 21.18 -30.41 11.56
N LYS A 264 21.98 -30.64 10.52
CA LYS A 264 23.27 -29.92 10.37
C LYS A 264 23.06 -28.44 10.03
N LEU A 265 22.09 -28.14 9.17
CA LEU A 265 21.77 -26.77 8.76
C LEU A 265 21.24 -25.92 9.92
N GLN A 266 20.50 -26.56 10.83
CA GLN A 266 19.91 -25.91 11.99
C GLN A 266 20.98 -25.43 12.98
N ASN A 267 21.95 -26.27 13.31
CA ASN A 267 23.04 -25.91 14.23
C ASN A 267 23.88 -24.72 13.71
N GLU A 268 24.20 -24.70 12.41
CA GLU A 268 24.94 -23.59 11.79
C GLU A 268 24.13 -22.27 11.80
N TYR A 269 22.80 -22.35 11.67
CA TYR A 269 21.92 -21.19 11.72
C TYR A 269 21.83 -20.58 13.13
N ASP A 270 21.68 -21.40 14.17
CA ASP A 270 21.53 -20.92 15.56
C ASP A 270 22.79 -20.25 16.11
N GLU A 271 23.97 -20.68 15.68
CA GLU A 271 25.23 -20.02 16.00
C GLU A 271 25.31 -18.62 15.35
N PHE A 272 25.00 -18.55 14.05
CA PHE A 272 25.06 -17.30 13.28
C PHE A 272 23.98 -16.29 13.73
N LYS A 273 22.75 -16.74 14.04
CA LYS A 273 21.65 -15.88 14.53
C LYS A 273 22.04 -15.12 15.81
N ARG A 274 22.73 -15.79 16.76
CA ARG A 274 23.14 -15.20 18.04
C ARG A 274 24.13 -14.05 17.90
N GLU A 275 25.09 -14.18 16.98
CA GLU A 275 26.11 -13.14 16.73
C GLU A 275 25.47 -11.82 16.25
N TYR A 276 24.53 -11.90 15.31
CA TYR A 276 23.97 -10.72 14.67
C TYR A 276 22.84 -10.05 15.46
N LEU A 277 21.99 -10.82 16.15
CA LEU A 277 20.89 -10.24 16.93
C LEU A 277 21.38 -9.27 18.01
N LYS A 278 22.48 -9.63 18.71
CA LYS A 278 23.10 -8.78 19.73
C LYS A 278 23.54 -7.40 19.19
N SER A 279 23.93 -7.33 17.93
CA SER A 279 24.40 -6.09 17.28
C SER A 279 23.29 -5.21 16.71
N TYR A 280 22.06 -5.72 16.65
CA TYR A 280 20.96 -5.11 15.92
C TYR A 280 19.84 -4.60 16.84
N SER A 281 19.78 -5.12 18.06
CA SER A 281 18.93 -4.66 19.16
C SER A 281 19.38 -3.35 19.81
N ASP A 282 20.64 -2.95 19.59
CA ASP A 282 21.24 -1.68 20.03
C ASP A 282 21.07 -0.56 18.96
#